data_AF-A0A1E5R4G0-F1
#
_entry.id   AF-A0A1E5R4G0-F1
#
_cell.length_a   1.000
_cell.length_b   1.000
_cell.length_c   1.000
_cell.angle_alpha   90.00
_cell.angle_beta   90.00
_cell.angle_gamma   90.00
#
_symmetry.space_group_name_H-M   'P 1'
#
loop_
_entity.id
_entity.type
_entity.pdbx_description
1 polymer ?
#
loop_
_entity_poly.entity_id
_entity_poly.type
_entity_poly.pdbx_seq_one_letter_code
_entity_poly.pdbx_strand_id
1 'polypeptide(L)'
;MREGIKKKALAQNRKNRKLAKKDVTWKSRSNKDVSIPSMFPYKNKILEQIEMKRAQDEEIKEKQRLDKIEKKRIALENGDEVSEDDEDMADGEEDGMAALLESAQRAAEEFDGKVKPAQEYKNGVDYQDYDLESDEDDDDQVSELHQDLEKSRKQYDKIFKVVLDNSDILLYVLDARDPDLTRSKAVEESVLTKFNGTKKLIYILNKVDLVPENVLKIWMTHLGSQFPVIPFMGSSTHANNGRFNKKLSSSATASKLLESLKKYATDANLKRSITVGVLGYPNVGKSSIINALTNTRGPNSGVCTVGNQAGVTTHLREVKIDNKLKILDSPGIVFPNEIRGKNIKEKNLELSILNCIPTKYMKDPEVIVKKLLTKISNNDEQVTIFKDYYDLPPIPTSDLDMFTKHFLIHISRQRGRIGKGGVPNFHSTAVSVLNDWRDGKILSWSLPKNIATLQDALLDQQKTESEKQAKVAGNSVGATTVVVNDFTQEFDLDALFADLDNAISNQ
;
A
#
# COMPACT_ATOMS: atom_id res chain seq x y z
N MET A 1 -23.72 24.04 21.69
CA MET A 1 -22.88 22.86 22.09
C MET A 1 -23.70 21.63 22.49
N ARG A 2 -24.63 21.70 23.45
CA ARG A 2 -25.44 20.55 23.92
C ARG A 2 -26.19 19.80 22.82
N GLU A 3 -26.82 20.51 21.89
CA GLU A 3 -27.53 19.87 20.78
C GLU A 3 -26.62 19.21 19.75
N GLY A 4 -25.43 19.77 19.52
CA GLY A 4 -24.41 19.17 18.65
C GLY A 4 -23.89 17.85 19.21
N ILE A 5 -23.76 17.74 20.53
CA ILE A 5 -23.36 16.51 21.22
C ILE A 5 -24.47 15.46 21.10
N LYS A 6 -25.75 15.84 21.29
CA LYS A 6 -26.89 14.93 21.08
C LYS A 6 -26.94 14.39 19.64
N LYS A 7 -26.76 15.26 18.64
CA LYS A 7 -26.74 14.86 17.22
C LYS A 7 -25.56 13.93 16.89
N LYS A 8 -24.36 14.20 17.43
CA LYS A 8 -23.19 13.31 17.28
C LYS A 8 -23.39 11.96 17.96
N ALA A 9 -23.95 11.93 19.17
CA ALA A 9 -24.22 10.68 19.89
C ALA A 9 -25.25 9.81 19.15
N LEU A 10 -26.33 10.43 18.64
CA LEU A 10 -27.33 9.71 17.83
C LEU A 10 -26.75 9.15 16.53
N ALA A 11 -25.90 9.91 15.84
CA ALA A 11 -25.22 9.44 14.64
C ALA A 11 -24.27 8.27 14.95
N GLN A 12 -23.50 8.34 16.04
CA GLN A 12 -22.61 7.29 16.49
C GLN A 12 -23.37 6.01 16.85
N ASN A 13 -24.48 6.13 17.58
CA ASN A 13 -25.33 4.98 17.94
C ASN A 13 -25.94 4.32 16.69
N ARG A 14 -26.33 5.11 15.69
CA ARG A 14 -26.86 4.59 14.43
C ARG A 14 -25.77 3.87 13.62
N LYS A 15 -24.53 4.36 13.65
CA LYS A 15 -23.36 3.71 13.03
C LYS A 15 -23.01 2.40 13.72
N ASN A 16 -22.98 2.39 15.06
CA ASN A 16 -22.71 1.20 15.86
C ASN A 16 -23.77 0.12 15.64
N ARG A 17 -25.05 0.48 15.52
CA ARG A 17 -26.13 -0.49 15.20
C ARG A 17 -25.98 -1.12 13.82
N LYS A 18 -25.45 -0.39 12.84
CA LYS A 18 -25.16 -0.93 11.49
C LYS A 18 -23.94 -1.86 11.51
N LEU A 19 -22.91 -1.50 12.26
CA LEU A 19 -21.71 -2.32 12.43
C LEU A 19 -22.01 -3.62 13.20
N ALA A 20 -22.80 -3.55 14.27
CA ALA A 20 -23.19 -4.71 15.08
C ALA A 20 -23.98 -5.77 14.28
N LYS A 21 -24.71 -5.36 13.23
CA LYS A 21 -25.40 -6.29 12.32
C LYS A 21 -24.47 -6.98 11.31
N LYS A 22 -23.28 -6.41 11.08
CA LYS A 22 -22.24 -6.97 10.21
C LYS A 22 -21.17 -7.73 10.99
N ASP A 23 -21.25 -7.73 12.32
CA ASP A 23 -20.30 -8.39 13.20
C ASP A 23 -20.63 -9.89 13.28
N VAL A 24 -19.74 -10.72 12.74
CA VAL A 24 -19.90 -12.19 12.64
C VAL A 24 -19.90 -12.86 14.02
N THR A 25 -19.49 -12.14 15.06
CA THR A 25 -19.50 -12.59 16.46
C THR A 25 -20.90 -12.84 17.02
N TRP A 26 -21.97 -12.31 16.41
CA TRP A 26 -23.35 -12.69 16.73
C TRP A 26 -23.66 -14.18 16.41
N LYS A 27 -22.90 -14.81 15.50
CA LYS A 27 -23.16 -16.20 15.06
C LYS A 27 -22.71 -17.26 16.08
N SER A 28 -21.94 -16.92 17.11
CA SER A 28 -21.70 -17.86 18.21
C SER A 28 -22.87 -17.79 19.19
N ARG A 29 -23.90 -18.61 18.98
CA ARG A 29 -25.04 -18.77 19.90
C ARG A 29 -24.67 -19.36 21.27
N SER A 30 -23.41 -19.73 21.49
CA SER A 30 -22.92 -20.19 22.78
C SER A 30 -22.23 -19.05 23.54
N ASN A 31 -22.83 -18.62 24.67
CA ASN A 31 -22.07 -17.85 25.66
C ASN A 31 -20.86 -18.70 26.06
N LYS A 32 -19.64 -18.15 25.99
CA LYS A 32 -18.47 -18.82 26.57
C LYS A 32 -18.67 -18.86 28.08
N ASP A 33 -19.03 -20.02 28.60
CA ASP A 33 -19.20 -20.20 30.03
C ASP A 33 -17.90 -19.88 30.76
N VAL A 34 -18.02 -19.02 31.77
CA VAL A 34 -16.90 -18.66 32.64
C VAL A 34 -16.55 -19.88 33.47
N SER A 35 -15.56 -20.64 33.01
CA SER A 35 -15.09 -21.85 33.68
C SER A 35 -14.69 -21.60 35.14
N ILE A 36 -14.90 -22.59 36.01
CA ILE A 36 -14.56 -22.52 37.44
C ILE A 36 -13.05 -22.25 37.59
N PRO A 37 -12.66 -21.09 38.16
CA PRO A 37 -11.26 -20.70 38.32
C PRO A 37 -10.46 -21.77 39.08
N SER A 38 -9.21 -22.01 38.68
CA SER A 38 -8.39 -23.10 39.25
C SER A 38 -8.09 -22.94 40.74
N MET A 39 -8.15 -21.71 41.27
CA MET A 39 -7.90 -21.42 42.69
C MET A 39 -9.08 -21.72 43.61
N PHE A 40 -10.22 -22.19 43.09
CA PHE A 40 -11.41 -22.42 43.91
C PHE A 40 -11.26 -23.70 44.76
N PRO A 41 -11.27 -23.62 46.11
CA PRO A 41 -10.91 -24.72 47.00
C PRO A 41 -11.76 -25.99 46.87
N TYR A 42 -13.00 -25.86 46.43
CA TYR A 42 -13.96 -26.96 46.29
C TYR A 42 -14.28 -27.30 44.83
N LYS A 43 -13.42 -26.91 43.88
CA LYS A 43 -13.63 -27.13 42.45
C LYS A 43 -13.98 -28.58 42.10
N ASN A 44 -13.28 -29.54 42.70
CA ASN A 44 -13.50 -30.96 42.42
C ASN A 44 -14.87 -31.45 42.90
N LYS A 45 -15.35 -30.98 44.06
CA LYS A 45 -16.70 -31.31 44.57
C LYS A 45 -17.81 -30.75 43.67
N ILE A 46 -17.60 -29.55 43.09
CA ILE A 46 -18.56 -28.95 42.16
C ILE A 46 -18.59 -29.72 40.84
N LEU A 47 -17.43 -30.14 40.32
CA LEU A 47 -17.38 -30.95 39.11
C LEU A 47 -18.08 -32.30 39.29
N GLU A 48 -17.85 -32.97 40.42
CA GLU A 48 -18.50 -34.24 40.76
C GLU A 48 -20.03 -34.11 40.90
N GLN A 49 -20.51 -33.00 41.49
CA GLN A 49 -21.94 -32.69 41.54
C GLN A 49 -22.56 -32.41 40.16
N ILE A 50 -21.80 -31.78 39.25
CA ILE A 50 -22.26 -31.52 37.88
C ILE A 50 -22.35 -32.83 37.09
N GLU A 51 -21.38 -33.73 37.24
CA GLU A 51 -21.39 -35.05 36.59
C GLU A 51 -22.55 -35.92 37.09
N MET A 52 -22.75 -35.99 38.41
CA MET A 52 -23.89 -36.71 38.99
C MET A 52 -25.24 -36.16 38.49
N LYS A 53 -25.37 -34.83 38.39
CA LYS A 53 -26.59 -34.20 37.89
C LYS A 53 -26.82 -34.48 36.39
N ARG A 54 -25.77 -34.43 35.56
CA ARG A 54 -25.87 -34.80 34.14
C ARG A 54 -26.30 -36.24 33.95
N ALA A 55 -25.73 -37.18 34.70
CA ALA A 55 -26.12 -38.57 34.64
C ALA A 55 -27.59 -38.78 35.00
N GLN A 56 -28.10 -38.08 36.04
CA GLN A 56 -29.51 -38.11 36.41
C GLN A 56 -30.42 -37.52 35.33
N ASP A 57 -30.02 -36.38 34.75
CA ASP A 57 -30.80 -35.72 33.69
C ASP A 57 -30.85 -36.57 32.41
N GLU A 58 -29.76 -37.26 32.05
CA GLU A 58 -29.73 -38.22 30.93
C GLU A 58 -30.63 -39.44 31.18
N GLU A 59 -30.58 -40.03 32.38
CA GLU A 59 -31.42 -41.18 32.74
C GLU A 59 -32.92 -40.81 32.72
N ILE A 60 -33.26 -39.58 33.15
CA ILE A 60 -34.62 -39.04 33.06
C ILE A 60 -35.04 -38.85 31.61
N LYS A 61 -34.17 -38.29 30.76
CA LYS A 61 -34.44 -38.05 29.33
C LYS A 61 -34.64 -39.38 28.58
N GLU A 62 -33.86 -40.40 28.90
CA GLU A 62 -33.96 -41.73 28.29
C GLU A 62 -35.27 -42.44 28.70
N LYS A 63 -35.66 -42.35 29.98
CA LYS A 63 -36.97 -42.82 30.45
C LYS A 63 -38.13 -42.09 29.76
N GLN A 64 -38.05 -40.77 29.60
CA GLN A 64 -39.09 -40.00 28.89
C GLN A 64 -39.20 -40.39 27.41
N ARG A 65 -38.06 -40.69 26.76
CA ARG A 65 -38.04 -41.15 25.36
C ARG A 65 -38.70 -42.52 25.22
N LEU A 66 -38.39 -43.46 26.11
CA LEU A 66 -39.00 -44.79 26.13
C LEU A 66 -40.51 -44.71 26.39
N ASP A 67 -40.94 -43.87 27.34
CA ASP A 67 -42.37 -43.64 27.61
C ASP A 67 -43.10 -43.02 26.41
N LYS A 68 -42.46 -42.11 25.66
CA LYS A 68 -43.04 -41.50 24.44
C LYS A 68 -43.16 -42.53 23.32
N ILE A 69 -42.18 -43.42 23.17
CA ILE A 69 -42.22 -44.52 22.18
C ILE A 69 -43.32 -45.52 22.53
N GLU A 70 -43.43 -45.93 23.79
CA GLU A 70 -44.45 -46.90 24.21
C GLU A 70 -45.87 -46.31 24.10
N LYS A 71 -46.04 -45.02 24.45
CA LYS A 71 -47.32 -44.32 24.22
C LYS A 71 -47.66 -44.23 22.74
N LYS A 72 -46.69 -43.96 21.85
CA LYS A 72 -46.90 -43.95 20.39
C LYS A 72 -47.26 -45.35 19.88
N ARG A 73 -46.64 -46.41 20.41
CA ARG A 73 -46.96 -47.81 20.09
C ARG A 73 -48.40 -48.17 20.47
N ILE A 74 -48.83 -47.82 21.68
CA ILE A 74 -50.19 -48.08 22.19
C ILE A 74 -51.23 -47.27 21.41
N ALA A 75 -50.94 -46.01 21.05
CA ALA A 75 -51.84 -45.18 20.24
C ALA A 75 -52.04 -45.76 18.83
N LEU A 76 -50.97 -46.28 18.21
CA LEU A 76 -51.03 -46.93 16.90
C LEU A 76 -51.82 -48.25 16.94
N GLU A 77 -51.69 -49.00 18.03
CA GLU A 77 -52.39 -50.27 18.24
C GLU A 77 -53.90 -50.06 18.50
N ASN A 78 -54.30 -48.89 19.02
CA ASN A 78 -55.70 -48.49 19.23
C ASN A 78 -56.34 -47.80 18.01
N GLY A 79 -55.59 -47.57 16.92
CA GLY A 79 -56.13 -47.06 15.66
C GLY A 79 -56.39 -45.55 15.60
N ASP A 80 -55.77 -44.76 16.49
CA ASP A 80 -55.85 -43.30 16.45
C ASP A 80 -54.80 -42.71 15.48
N GLU A 81 -55.21 -41.78 14.59
CA GLU A 81 -54.30 -41.02 13.73
C GLU A 81 -53.49 -40.01 14.55
N VAL A 82 -52.15 -40.15 14.51
CA VAL A 82 -51.22 -39.27 15.24
C VAL A 82 -50.85 -38.09 14.33
N SER A 83 -51.28 -36.89 14.68
CA SER A 83 -50.91 -35.63 14.02
C SER A 83 -49.40 -35.34 14.16
N GLU A 84 -48.76 -34.90 13.07
CA GLU A 84 -47.31 -34.65 12.95
C GLU A 84 -46.79 -33.39 13.71
N ASP A 85 -47.64 -32.68 14.45
CA ASP A 85 -47.28 -31.37 15.03
C ASP A 85 -46.65 -31.42 16.45
N ASP A 86 -46.27 -32.59 16.97
CA ASP A 86 -45.68 -32.75 18.33
C ASP A 86 -44.22 -33.29 18.33
N GLU A 87 -43.40 -32.86 17.37
CA GLU A 87 -41.96 -33.13 17.30
C GLU A 87 -41.07 -31.94 17.68
N ASP A 88 -41.53 -31.05 18.56
CA ASP A 88 -40.62 -30.13 19.25
C ASP A 88 -40.22 -30.70 20.61
N MET A 89 -38.89 -30.76 20.83
CA MET A 89 -38.15 -31.06 22.06
C MET A 89 -37.52 -32.46 22.19
N ALA A 90 -36.44 -32.70 21.45
CA ALA A 90 -35.23 -33.33 21.98
C ALA A 90 -34.03 -33.02 21.07
N ASP A 91 -33.01 -32.38 21.63
CA ASP A 91 -31.81 -31.88 20.96
C ASP A 91 -31.09 -32.86 20.02
N GLY A 92 -30.62 -32.31 18.89
CA GLY A 92 -29.18 -32.10 18.72
C GLY A 92 -28.41 -33.11 17.85
N GLU A 93 -28.02 -32.63 16.67
CA GLU A 93 -26.84 -33.05 15.91
C GLU A 93 -26.87 -34.47 15.30
N GLU A 94 -27.62 -34.65 14.20
CA GLU A 94 -27.09 -35.34 12.99
C GLU A 94 -28.01 -35.25 11.75
N ASP A 95 -29.30 -34.92 11.87
CA ASP A 95 -30.24 -35.00 10.71
C ASP A 95 -30.46 -33.72 9.89
N GLY A 96 -29.73 -32.63 10.17
CA GLY A 96 -29.89 -31.37 9.44
C GLY A 96 -29.43 -31.43 7.97
N MET A 97 -28.56 -32.38 7.61
CA MET A 97 -27.99 -32.47 6.26
C MET A 97 -28.96 -33.14 5.27
N ALA A 98 -29.77 -34.11 5.72
CA ALA A 98 -30.70 -34.84 4.87
C ALA A 98 -31.89 -33.97 4.42
N ALA A 99 -32.50 -33.22 5.36
CA ALA A 99 -33.61 -32.32 5.05
C ALA A 99 -33.20 -31.16 4.12
N LEU A 100 -31.96 -30.67 4.24
CA LEU A 100 -31.42 -29.63 3.38
C LEU A 100 -31.17 -30.13 1.95
N LEU A 101 -30.70 -31.37 1.79
CA LEU A 101 -30.45 -31.99 0.48
C LEU A 101 -31.75 -32.22 -0.30
N GLU A 102 -32.81 -32.66 0.39
CA GLU A 102 -34.13 -32.86 -0.21
C GLU A 102 -34.79 -31.53 -0.61
N SER A 103 -34.62 -30.48 0.20
CA SER A 103 -35.14 -29.14 -0.16
C SER A 103 -34.37 -28.50 -1.32
N ALA A 104 -33.06 -28.73 -1.40
CA ALA A 104 -32.22 -28.22 -2.48
C ALA A 104 -32.54 -28.90 -3.82
N GLN A 105 -32.87 -30.20 -3.80
CA GLN A 105 -33.29 -30.95 -4.99
C GLN A 105 -34.66 -30.47 -5.51
N ARG A 106 -35.64 -30.23 -4.62
CA ARG A 106 -36.95 -29.65 -5.03
C ARG A 106 -36.82 -28.24 -5.60
N ALA A 107 -35.97 -27.40 -5.01
CA ALA A 107 -35.76 -26.03 -5.49
C ALA A 107 -35.05 -25.97 -6.85
N ALA A 108 -34.20 -26.96 -7.16
CA ALA A 108 -33.55 -27.08 -8.46
C ALA A 108 -34.53 -27.51 -9.57
N GLU A 109 -35.51 -28.36 -9.26
CA GLU A 109 -36.55 -28.79 -10.21
C GLU A 109 -37.55 -27.68 -10.56
N GLU A 110 -37.81 -26.74 -9.63
CA GLU A 110 -38.71 -25.60 -9.86
C GLU A 110 -38.09 -24.46 -10.70
N PHE A 111 -36.76 -24.41 -10.84
CA PHE A 111 -36.05 -23.30 -11.49
C PHE A 111 -35.91 -23.44 -13.01
N ASP A 112 -36.12 -24.63 -13.59
CA ASP A 112 -36.00 -24.86 -15.05
C ASP A 112 -37.28 -24.43 -15.85
N GLY A 113 -38.24 -23.78 -15.17
CA GLY A 113 -39.57 -23.47 -15.69
C GLY A 113 -39.88 -21.97 -15.84
N LYS A 114 -39.46 -21.37 -16.96
CA LYS A 114 -40.05 -20.17 -17.66
C LYS A 114 -39.51 -18.76 -17.34
N VAL A 115 -39.14 -18.10 -18.45
CA VAL A 115 -38.80 -16.67 -18.63
C VAL A 115 -40.04 -15.88 -19.11
N LYS A 116 -40.27 -14.63 -18.62
CA LYS A 116 -40.66 -13.39 -19.38
C LYS A 116 -41.08 -12.19 -18.46
N PRO A 117 -41.14 -10.92 -18.95
CA PRO A 117 -40.32 -9.82 -18.39
C PRO A 117 -41.06 -8.54 -17.90
N ALA A 118 -40.25 -7.67 -17.26
CA ALA A 118 -40.27 -6.19 -17.20
C ALA A 118 -41.44 -5.41 -16.54
N GLN A 119 -41.10 -4.48 -15.62
CA GLN A 119 -41.59 -3.09 -15.63
C GLN A 119 -40.76 -2.14 -14.72
N GLU A 120 -40.33 -1.01 -15.30
CA GLU A 120 -39.63 0.12 -14.67
C GLU A 120 -40.57 1.01 -13.83
N TYR A 121 -40.04 1.63 -12.77
CA TYR A 121 -40.39 3.01 -12.39
C TYR A 121 -39.15 3.76 -11.85
N LYS A 122 -38.92 4.96 -12.42
CA LYS A 122 -37.86 5.93 -12.07
C LYS A 122 -38.25 6.81 -10.86
N ASN A 123 -37.28 7.13 -10.00
CA ASN A 123 -36.80 8.49 -9.73
C ASN A 123 -35.80 8.57 -8.55
N GLY A 124 -34.63 9.17 -8.79
CA GLY A 124 -34.01 10.08 -7.81
C GLY A 124 -32.63 9.75 -7.23
N VAL A 125 -31.59 10.32 -7.87
CA VAL A 125 -30.24 10.67 -7.35
C VAL A 125 -29.17 9.57 -7.36
N ASP A 126 -28.32 9.66 -8.37
CA ASP A 126 -27.25 8.73 -8.76
C ASP A 126 -26.00 8.91 -7.86
N TYR A 127 -25.76 7.96 -6.96
CA TYR A 127 -24.43 7.66 -6.43
C TYR A 127 -23.97 6.40 -7.16
N GLN A 128 -23.04 6.52 -8.12
CA GLN A 128 -22.44 5.35 -8.78
C GLN A 128 -21.40 4.72 -7.84
N ASP A 129 -21.88 3.83 -6.98
CA ASP A 129 -21.08 2.85 -6.26
C ASP A 129 -20.90 1.65 -7.20
N TYR A 130 -19.67 1.37 -7.63
CA TYR A 130 -19.37 0.20 -8.45
C TYR A 130 -19.28 -1.04 -7.55
N ASP A 131 -20.42 -1.56 -7.10
CA ASP A 131 -20.51 -2.91 -6.53
C ASP A 131 -20.39 -3.93 -7.66
N LEU A 132 -19.40 -4.80 -7.58
CA LEU A 132 -19.16 -5.87 -8.55
C LEU A 132 -19.20 -7.20 -7.83
N GLU A 133 -20.25 -7.96 -8.15
CA GLU A 133 -20.43 -9.37 -7.78
C GLU A 133 -19.35 -10.22 -8.45
N SER A 134 -18.83 -11.20 -7.70
CA SER A 134 -17.84 -12.16 -8.17
C SER A 134 -18.47 -13.54 -8.17
N ASP A 135 -18.60 -14.13 -9.36
CA ASP A 135 -18.88 -15.55 -9.53
C ASP A 135 -17.67 -16.37 -9.04
N GLU A 136 -17.93 -17.34 -8.16
CA GLU A 136 -16.95 -18.29 -7.63
C GLU A 136 -17.10 -19.62 -8.37
N ASP A 137 -16.05 -20.05 -9.08
CA ASP A 137 -15.84 -21.45 -9.46
C ASP A 137 -14.61 -21.96 -8.68
N ASP A 138 -14.82 -23.05 -7.94
CA ASP A 138 -13.86 -23.78 -7.14
C ASP A 138 -12.84 -24.55 -8.01
N ASP A 139 -11.55 -24.49 -7.65
CA ASP A 139 -10.69 -25.68 -7.54
C ASP A 139 -9.28 -25.37 -6.99
N ASP A 140 -8.84 -26.26 -6.12
CA ASP A 140 -7.49 -26.65 -5.70
C ASP A 140 -6.59 -25.79 -4.78
N GLN A 141 -6.23 -26.45 -3.67
CA GLN A 141 -5.44 -26.02 -2.52
C GLN A 141 -3.95 -25.75 -2.84
N VAL A 142 -3.66 -24.66 -3.56
CA VAL A 142 -2.29 -24.13 -3.70
C VAL A 142 -2.17 -22.73 -3.07
N SER A 143 -2.08 -22.73 -1.74
CA SER A 143 -1.67 -21.65 -0.84
C SER A 143 -2.49 -20.34 -0.85
N GLU A 144 -3.15 -20.05 0.28
CA GLU A 144 -3.84 -18.78 0.58
C GLU A 144 -3.00 -17.53 0.22
N LEU A 145 -1.66 -17.60 0.36
CA LEU A 145 -0.75 -16.52 -0.02
C LEU A 145 -0.71 -16.21 -1.53
N HIS A 146 -0.86 -17.22 -2.39
CA HIS A 146 -0.89 -17.01 -3.84
C HIS A 146 -2.25 -16.47 -4.29
N GLN A 147 -3.34 -16.99 -3.73
CA GLN A 147 -4.69 -16.50 -4.00
C GLN A 147 -4.87 -15.04 -3.54
N ASP A 148 -4.33 -14.66 -2.38
CA ASP A 148 -4.38 -13.27 -1.90
C ASP A 148 -3.57 -12.33 -2.80
N LEU A 149 -2.39 -12.75 -3.28
CA LEU A 149 -1.58 -11.96 -4.19
C LEU A 149 -2.23 -11.81 -5.57
N GLU A 150 -2.91 -12.83 -6.09
CA GLU A 150 -3.61 -12.78 -7.38
C GLU A 150 -4.93 -11.99 -7.32
N LYS A 151 -5.72 -12.16 -6.25
CA LYS A 151 -6.89 -11.31 -5.97
C LYS A 151 -6.48 -9.84 -5.85
N SER A 152 -5.36 -9.58 -5.17
CA SER A 152 -4.77 -8.24 -5.05
C SER A 152 -4.30 -7.69 -6.41
N ARG A 153 -3.66 -8.51 -7.27
CA ARG A 153 -3.25 -8.12 -8.63
C ARG A 153 -4.42 -7.70 -9.52
N LYS A 154 -5.49 -8.50 -9.60
CA LYS A 154 -6.69 -8.15 -10.41
C LYS A 154 -7.31 -6.84 -9.92
N GLN A 155 -7.35 -6.63 -8.61
CA GLN A 155 -7.82 -5.38 -8.02
C GLN A 155 -6.92 -4.19 -8.40
N TYR A 156 -5.60 -4.37 -8.40
CA TYR A 156 -4.66 -3.33 -8.81
C TYR A 156 -4.73 -3.00 -10.30
N ASP A 157 -4.84 -3.99 -11.18
CA ASP A 157 -4.96 -3.76 -12.63
C ASP A 157 -6.24 -2.99 -12.94
N LYS A 158 -7.33 -3.27 -12.22
CA LYS A 158 -8.57 -2.53 -12.33
C LYS A 158 -8.39 -1.08 -11.89
N ILE A 159 -7.75 -0.83 -10.75
CA ILE A 159 -7.47 0.53 -10.26
C ILE A 159 -6.56 1.27 -11.24
N PHE A 160 -5.51 0.62 -11.74
CA PHE A 160 -4.62 1.18 -12.76
C PHE A 160 -5.40 1.60 -14.00
N LYS A 161 -6.26 0.74 -14.54
CA LYS A 161 -7.11 1.05 -15.70
C LYS A 161 -8.04 2.23 -15.41
N VAL A 162 -8.65 2.29 -14.24
CA VAL A 162 -9.54 3.41 -13.84
C VAL A 162 -8.77 4.73 -13.73
N VAL A 163 -7.60 4.73 -13.10
CA VAL A 163 -6.73 5.92 -13.02
C VAL A 163 -6.34 6.35 -14.40
N LEU A 164 -5.92 5.39 -15.22
CA LEU A 164 -5.46 5.62 -16.57
C LEU A 164 -6.60 6.25 -17.38
N ASP A 165 -7.79 5.66 -17.41
CA ASP A 165 -8.91 6.14 -18.25
C ASP A 165 -9.46 7.50 -17.80
N ASN A 166 -9.44 7.81 -16.51
CA ASN A 166 -9.97 9.07 -15.95
C ASN A 166 -8.95 10.21 -15.82
N SER A 167 -7.69 9.99 -16.20
CA SER A 167 -6.64 11.01 -16.14
C SER A 167 -6.30 11.54 -17.54
N ASP A 168 -6.01 12.83 -17.62
CA ASP A 168 -5.48 13.49 -18.81
C ASP A 168 -3.94 13.45 -18.82
N ILE A 169 -3.34 13.61 -17.63
CA ILE A 169 -1.88 13.54 -17.39
C ILE A 169 -1.62 12.52 -16.30
N LEU A 170 -0.56 11.73 -16.48
CA LEU A 170 -0.13 10.74 -15.51
C LEU A 170 1.20 11.15 -14.88
N LEU A 171 1.20 11.35 -13.56
CA LEU A 171 2.40 11.51 -12.76
C LEU A 171 2.82 10.15 -12.23
N TYR A 172 3.93 9.63 -12.74
CA TYR A 172 4.50 8.38 -12.26
C TYR A 172 5.60 8.66 -11.24
N VAL A 173 5.30 8.36 -9.99
CA VAL A 173 6.15 8.69 -8.83
C VAL A 173 7.15 7.57 -8.58
N LEU A 174 8.43 7.92 -8.62
CA LEU A 174 9.58 7.04 -8.37
C LEU A 174 10.33 7.49 -7.10
N ASP A 175 10.96 6.56 -6.39
CA ASP A 175 11.82 6.88 -5.24
C ASP A 175 13.24 7.16 -5.75
N ALA A 176 13.78 8.36 -5.51
CA ALA A 176 15.08 8.80 -6.02
C ALA A 176 16.25 7.89 -5.59
N ARG A 177 16.11 7.15 -4.48
CA ARG A 177 17.13 6.22 -4.00
C ARG A 177 17.33 5.01 -4.91
N ASP A 178 16.28 4.58 -5.59
CA ASP A 178 16.32 3.48 -6.58
C ASP A 178 15.17 3.61 -7.60
N PRO A 179 15.31 4.52 -8.58
CA PRO A 179 14.24 4.79 -9.54
C PRO A 179 13.92 3.57 -10.38
N ASP A 180 14.93 2.84 -10.85
CA ASP A 180 14.77 1.65 -11.70
C ASP A 180 13.99 0.53 -10.99
N LEU A 181 14.19 0.33 -9.69
CA LEU A 181 13.51 -0.72 -8.95
C LEU A 181 12.07 -0.33 -8.57
N THR A 182 11.76 0.97 -8.53
CA THR A 182 10.39 1.49 -8.30
C THR A 182 9.62 1.77 -9.59
N ARG A 183 10.16 1.33 -10.73
CA ARG A 183 9.64 1.52 -12.08
C ARG A 183 9.08 0.22 -12.65
N SER A 184 8.16 0.34 -13.60
CA SER A 184 7.57 -0.79 -14.34
C SER A 184 7.42 -0.40 -15.81
N LYS A 185 8.18 -1.09 -16.68
CA LYS A 185 8.14 -0.90 -18.13
C LYS A 185 6.78 -1.28 -18.71
N ALA A 186 6.12 -2.31 -18.17
CA ALA A 186 4.80 -2.72 -18.62
C ALA A 186 3.75 -1.60 -18.42
N VAL A 187 3.87 -0.82 -17.34
CA VAL A 187 3.01 0.35 -17.12
C VAL A 187 3.23 1.40 -18.19
N GLU A 188 4.50 1.72 -18.48
CA GLU A 188 4.85 2.73 -19.47
C GLU A 188 4.42 2.32 -20.88
N GLU A 189 4.69 1.08 -21.26
CA GLU A 189 4.24 0.49 -22.52
C GLU A 189 2.71 0.51 -22.59
N SER A 190 2.01 0.11 -21.53
CA SER A 190 0.54 0.16 -21.50
C SER A 190 -0.02 1.58 -21.67
N VAL A 191 0.64 2.60 -21.11
CA VAL A 191 0.24 4.00 -21.26
C VAL A 191 0.46 4.47 -22.70
N LEU A 192 1.62 4.13 -23.29
CA LEU A 192 1.99 4.52 -24.64
C LEU A 192 1.09 3.84 -25.70
N THR A 193 0.90 2.52 -25.60
CA THR A 193 0.12 1.72 -26.55
C THR A 193 -1.37 2.03 -26.48
N LYS A 194 -1.96 2.14 -25.28
CA LYS A 194 -3.42 2.32 -25.14
C LYS A 194 -3.89 3.69 -25.65
N PHE A 195 -3.06 4.72 -25.55
CA PHE A 195 -3.43 6.10 -25.90
C PHE A 195 -2.70 6.63 -27.14
N ASN A 196 -1.95 5.80 -27.86
CA ASN A 196 -1.14 6.21 -29.03
C ASN A 196 -0.30 7.48 -28.75
N GLY A 197 0.25 7.61 -27.54
CA GLY A 197 1.03 8.78 -27.12
C GLY A 197 0.25 10.09 -26.88
N THR A 198 -1.09 10.09 -26.95
CA THR A 198 -1.90 11.28 -26.63
C THR A 198 -1.84 11.65 -25.15
N LYS A 199 -1.76 10.64 -24.28
CA LYS A 199 -1.62 10.83 -22.83
C LYS A 199 -0.19 11.19 -22.47
N LYS A 200 -0.03 12.22 -21.64
CA LYS A 200 1.29 12.64 -21.16
C LYS A 200 1.66 11.88 -19.88
N LEU A 201 2.80 11.20 -19.92
CA LEU A 201 3.44 10.54 -18.78
C LEU A 201 4.62 11.40 -18.32
N ILE A 202 4.65 11.75 -17.03
CA ILE A 202 5.73 12.55 -16.42
C ILE A 202 6.27 11.76 -15.22
N TYR A 203 7.59 11.64 -15.15
CA TYR A 203 8.26 11.04 -14.00
C TYR A 203 8.45 12.06 -12.90
N ILE A 204 8.04 11.69 -11.69
CA ILE A 204 8.29 12.47 -10.48
C ILE A 204 9.32 11.70 -9.64
N LEU A 205 10.56 12.18 -9.62
CA LEU A 205 11.59 11.65 -8.74
C LEU A 205 11.40 12.26 -7.34
N ASN A 206 10.81 11.50 -6.42
CA ASN A 206 10.56 11.96 -5.07
C ASN A 206 11.66 11.54 -4.08
N LYS A 207 11.75 12.22 -2.93
CA LYS A 207 12.78 12.02 -1.88
C LYS A 207 14.20 12.36 -2.34
N VAL A 208 14.31 13.40 -3.16
CA VAL A 208 15.58 13.92 -3.66
C VAL A 208 16.53 14.40 -2.55
N ASP A 209 16.03 14.62 -1.34
CA ASP A 209 16.82 15.00 -0.17
C ASP A 209 17.66 13.83 0.41
N LEU A 210 17.35 12.59 0.03
CA LEU A 210 18.07 11.39 0.49
C LEU A 210 19.20 10.95 -0.45
N VAL A 211 19.40 11.68 -1.56
CA VAL A 211 20.35 11.31 -2.63
C VAL A 211 21.27 12.49 -2.94
N PRO A 212 22.59 12.28 -3.10
CA PRO A 212 23.52 13.33 -3.49
C PRO A 212 23.13 14.05 -4.81
N GLU A 213 23.50 15.32 -4.95
CA GLU A 213 23.15 16.15 -6.12
C GLU A 213 23.70 15.60 -7.44
N ASN A 214 24.95 15.13 -7.44
CA ASN A 214 25.60 14.51 -8.60
C ASN A 214 24.84 13.25 -9.07
N VAL A 215 24.41 12.42 -8.14
CA VAL A 215 23.63 11.20 -8.43
C VAL A 215 22.25 11.55 -8.97
N LEU A 216 21.61 12.57 -8.39
CA LEU A 216 20.32 13.06 -8.88
C LEU A 216 20.42 13.55 -10.33
N LYS A 217 21.44 14.33 -10.67
CA LYS A 217 21.71 14.81 -12.04
C LYS A 217 21.87 13.64 -13.02
N ILE A 218 22.66 12.63 -12.66
CA ILE A 218 22.85 11.41 -13.48
C ILE A 218 21.51 10.69 -13.74
N TRP A 219 20.67 10.52 -12.71
CA TRP A 219 19.37 9.88 -12.87
C TRP A 219 18.41 10.71 -13.72
N MET A 220 18.42 12.04 -13.58
CA MET A 220 17.60 12.93 -14.39
C MET A 220 17.98 12.87 -15.86
N THR A 221 19.27 12.86 -16.21
CA THR A 221 19.71 12.66 -17.60
C THR A 221 19.31 11.29 -18.12
N HIS A 222 19.51 10.23 -17.33
CA HIS A 222 19.17 8.87 -17.74
C HIS A 222 17.66 8.70 -18.01
N LEU A 223 16.81 9.16 -17.09
CA LEU A 223 15.37 9.02 -17.20
C LEU A 223 14.74 10.05 -18.15
N GLY A 224 15.34 11.25 -18.23
CA GLY A 224 14.94 12.34 -19.13
C GLY A 224 15.04 11.96 -20.61
N SER A 225 15.94 11.04 -20.96
CA SER A 225 16.01 10.46 -22.31
C SER A 225 14.76 9.67 -22.72
N GLN A 226 13.91 9.28 -21.75
CA GLN A 226 12.74 8.42 -21.98
C GLN A 226 11.44 9.20 -21.79
N PHE A 227 11.31 9.91 -20.65
CA PHE A 227 10.14 10.73 -20.35
C PHE A 227 10.55 11.99 -19.58
N PRO A 228 9.77 13.08 -19.61
CA PRO A 228 10.05 14.26 -18.80
C PRO A 228 10.14 13.92 -17.31
N VAL A 229 11.20 14.39 -16.64
CA VAL A 229 11.48 14.12 -15.22
C VAL A 229 11.43 15.40 -14.42
N ILE A 230 10.72 15.38 -13.29
CA ILE A 230 10.68 16.47 -12.34
C ILE A 230 11.20 15.97 -10.98
N PRO A 231 12.28 16.56 -10.44
CA PRO A 231 12.74 16.29 -9.08
C PRO A 231 11.79 16.93 -8.07
N PHE A 232 11.43 16.18 -7.03
CA PHE A 232 10.40 16.59 -6.09
C PHE A 232 10.72 16.22 -4.64
N MET A 233 10.28 17.08 -3.72
CA MET A 233 10.39 16.85 -2.29
C MET A 233 8.99 16.92 -1.65
N GLY A 234 8.31 15.78 -1.50
CA GLY A 234 6.91 15.79 -1.02
C GLY A 234 6.71 15.93 0.48
N SER A 235 7.63 15.46 1.31
CA SER A 235 7.56 15.67 2.75
C SER A 235 8.95 15.56 3.36
N SER A 236 9.23 16.45 4.29
CA SER A 236 10.45 16.49 5.08
C SER A 236 10.13 15.94 6.48
N THR A 237 10.30 14.65 6.71
CA THR A 237 10.02 14.01 8.02
C THR A 237 11.19 14.04 9.02
N HIS A 238 12.34 14.61 8.65
CA HIS A 238 13.60 14.54 9.41
C HIS A 238 14.22 15.91 9.68
N ALA A 239 14.83 16.04 10.86
CA ALA A 239 15.67 17.17 11.23
C ALA A 239 16.93 17.20 10.33
N ASN A 240 17.43 18.39 10.06
CA ASN A 240 18.38 18.78 9.01
C ASN A 240 19.77 18.09 8.97
N ASN A 241 20.02 17.08 9.80
CA ASN A 241 21.32 16.43 9.92
C ASN A 241 21.40 15.22 8.97
N GLY A 242 22.27 15.32 7.96
CA GLY A 242 22.56 14.25 6.99
C GLY A 242 21.90 14.38 5.62
N ARG A 243 21.01 15.35 5.38
CA ARG A 243 20.34 15.47 4.07
C ARG A 243 21.21 16.11 2.99
N PHE A 244 21.02 15.61 1.78
CA PHE A 244 21.48 16.24 0.56
C PHE A 244 20.46 17.27 0.06
N ASN A 245 20.87 18.09 -0.92
CA ASN A 245 19.98 18.99 -1.64
C ASN A 245 19.13 19.92 -0.73
N LYS A 246 19.70 20.43 0.37
CA LYS A 246 19.02 21.30 1.35
C LYS A 246 18.40 22.57 0.75
N LYS A 247 18.87 22.97 -0.44
CA LYS A 247 18.31 24.08 -1.22
C LYS A 247 16.90 23.77 -1.75
N LEU A 248 16.59 22.51 -2.04
CA LEU A 248 15.27 22.11 -2.52
C LEU A 248 14.29 22.09 -1.35
N SER A 249 13.26 22.92 -1.43
CA SER A 249 12.15 22.89 -0.48
C SER A 249 10.91 22.23 -1.10
N SER A 250 10.10 21.62 -0.24
CA SER A 250 8.80 21.06 -0.60
C SER A 250 7.89 22.10 -1.26
N SER A 251 7.90 23.34 -0.75
CA SER A 251 7.10 24.43 -1.31
C SER A 251 7.58 24.85 -2.71
N ALA A 252 8.90 24.98 -2.91
CA ALA A 252 9.46 25.40 -4.20
C ALA A 252 9.19 24.36 -5.30
N THR A 253 9.45 23.09 -5.01
CA THR A 253 9.20 21.99 -5.96
C THR A 253 7.71 21.81 -6.25
N ALA A 254 6.84 21.92 -5.24
CA ALA A 254 5.38 21.89 -5.41
C ALA A 254 4.86 23.06 -6.27
N SER A 255 5.36 24.28 -6.03
CA SER A 255 4.93 25.46 -6.78
C SER A 255 5.29 25.36 -8.25
N LYS A 256 6.51 24.91 -8.57
CA LYS A 256 6.95 24.70 -9.96
C LYS A 256 6.19 23.60 -10.67
N LEU A 257 5.95 22.46 -10.02
CA LEU A 257 5.11 21.40 -10.60
C LEU A 257 3.69 21.91 -10.89
N LEU A 258 3.11 22.67 -9.95
CA LEU A 258 1.77 23.24 -10.11
C LEU A 258 1.71 24.28 -11.23
N GLU A 259 2.76 25.09 -11.40
CA GLU A 259 2.91 26.03 -12.52
C GLU A 259 2.99 25.29 -13.85
N SER A 260 3.84 24.26 -13.97
CA SER A 260 3.94 23.44 -15.19
C SER A 260 2.62 22.78 -15.55
N LEU A 261 1.89 22.23 -14.57
CA LEU A 261 0.58 21.63 -14.79
C LEU A 261 -0.48 22.66 -15.21
N LYS A 262 -0.43 23.88 -14.65
CA LYS A 262 -1.33 24.98 -15.05
C LYS A 262 -1.04 25.48 -16.46
N LYS A 263 0.24 25.62 -16.83
CA LYS A 263 0.65 25.99 -18.18
C LYS A 263 0.15 24.98 -19.21
N TYR A 264 0.31 23.69 -18.91
CA TYR A 264 -0.27 22.64 -19.73
C TYR A 264 -1.81 22.76 -19.83
N ALA A 265 -2.48 23.10 -18.72
CA ALA A 265 -3.92 23.31 -18.71
C ALA A 265 -4.41 24.48 -19.56
N THR A 266 -3.63 25.56 -19.62
CA THR A 266 -3.93 26.69 -20.50
C THR A 266 -3.67 26.34 -21.97
N ASP A 267 -2.57 25.64 -22.25
CA ASP A 267 -2.15 25.29 -23.61
C ASP A 267 -3.10 24.28 -24.26
N ALA A 268 -3.63 23.34 -23.47
CA ALA A 268 -4.64 22.38 -23.92
C ALA A 268 -6.02 23.02 -24.22
N ASN A 269 -6.23 24.29 -23.84
CA ASN A 269 -7.46 25.06 -24.05
C ASN A 269 -8.76 24.31 -23.69
N LEU A 270 -8.72 23.52 -22.62
CA LEU A 270 -9.86 22.70 -22.20
C LEU A 270 -10.87 23.56 -21.43
N LYS A 271 -12.15 23.48 -21.83
CA LYS A 271 -13.27 24.11 -21.10
C LYS A 271 -13.54 23.47 -19.73
N ARG A 272 -13.05 22.24 -19.52
CA ARG A 272 -13.16 21.48 -18.26
C ARG A 272 -11.84 21.50 -17.48
N SER A 273 -11.91 21.17 -16.19
CA SER A 273 -10.70 20.95 -15.38
C SER A 273 -9.89 19.75 -15.90
N ILE A 274 -8.57 19.87 -15.86
CA ILE A 274 -7.64 18.77 -16.12
C ILE A 274 -7.60 17.83 -14.91
N THR A 275 -7.64 16.52 -15.18
CA THR A 275 -7.46 15.48 -14.17
C THR A 275 -6.05 14.91 -14.27
N VAL A 276 -5.30 14.95 -13.17
CA VAL A 276 -3.94 14.42 -13.07
C VAL A 276 -3.95 13.15 -12.24
N GLY A 277 -3.64 12.01 -12.83
CA GLY A 277 -3.52 10.74 -12.12
C GLY A 277 -2.14 10.58 -11.48
N VAL A 278 -2.08 10.17 -10.22
CA VAL A 278 -0.81 9.87 -9.54
C VAL A 278 -0.68 8.36 -9.40
N LEU A 279 0.37 7.78 -9.97
CA LEU A 279 0.71 6.35 -9.91
C LEU A 279 2.08 6.13 -9.30
N GLY A 280 2.33 4.91 -8.82
CA GLY A 280 3.63 4.52 -8.24
C GLY A 280 3.51 3.45 -7.17
N TYR A 281 4.65 2.83 -6.86
CA TYR A 281 4.75 1.81 -5.81
C TYR A 281 4.30 2.35 -4.44
N PRO A 282 3.89 1.49 -3.48
CA PRO A 282 3.67 1.90 -2.10
C PRO A 282 4.87 2.65 -1.51
N ASN A 283 4.63 3.60 -0.60
CA ASN A 283 5.68 4.34 0.14
C ASN A 283 6.69 5.17 -0.68
N VAL A 284 6.53 5.31 -1.99
CA VAL A 284 7.32 6.27 -2.81
C VAL A 284 6.98 7.73 -2.49
N GLY A 285 5.86 7.99 -1.80
CA GLY A 285 5.45 9.33 -1.33
C GLY A 285 4.35 10.01 -2.15
N LYS A 286 3.53 9.26 -2.88
CA LYS A 286 2.37 9.78 -3.65
C LYS A 286 1.50 10.76 -2.86
N SER A 287 0.96 10.33 -1.72
CA SER A 287 0.08 11.17 -0.89
C SER A 287 0.82 12.36 -0.27
N SER A 288 2.14 12.25 -0.04
CA SER A 288 2.96 13.38 0.39
C SER A 288 3.09 14.45 -0.71
N ILE A 289 3.23 14.05 -1.97
CA ILE A 289 3.23 14.97 -3.12
C ILE A 289 1.91 15.72 -3.21
N ILE A 290 0.79 15.00 -3.07
CA ILE A 290 -0.54 15.61 -3.10
C ILE A 290 -0.69 16.64 -1.98
N ASN A 291 -0.28 16.29 -0.75
CA ASN A 291 -0.32 17.21 0.37
C ASN A 291 0.60 18.42 0.17
N ALA A 292 1.79 18.24 -0.40
CA ALA A 292 2.69 19.35 -0.75
C ALA A 292 2.02 20.29 -1.76
N LEU A 293 1.38 19.75 -2.80
CA LEU A 293 0.65 20.54 -3.80
C LEU A 293 -0.55 21.26 -3.20
N THR A 294 -1.33 20.64 -2.30
CA THR A 294 -2.45 21.30 -1.62
C THR A 294 -2.00 22.41 -0.68
N ASN A 295 -0.85 22.23 -0.01
CA ASN A 295 -0.32 23.17 0.97
C ASN A 295 0.23 24.46 0.37
N THR A 296 0.56 24.47 -0.93
CA THR A 296 0.98 25.71 -1.64
C THR A 296 -0.09 26.80 -1.62
N ARG A 297 -1.37 26.46 -1.42
CA ARG A 297 -2.50 27.41 -1.41
C ARG A 297 -2.94 27.86 -0.01
N GLY A 298 -2.23 27.44 1.03
CA GLY A 298 -2.55 27.71 2.42
C GLY A 298 -2.43 26.46 3.28
N PRO A 299 -2.45 26.61 4.62
CA PRO A 299 -2.33 25.50 5.55
C PRO A 299 -3.63 24.69 5.59
N ASN A 300 -3.89 23.92 4.53
CA ASN A 300 -4.94 22.92 4.53
C ASN A 300 -4.38 21.69 5.24
N SER A 301 -4.89 21.42 6.45
CA SER A 301 -4.58 20.21 7.21
C SER A 301 -4.66 18.98 6.29
N GLY A 302 -3.57 18.20 6.24
CA GLY A 302 -3.26 17.19 5.21
C GLY A 302 -4.47 16.43 4.67
N VAL A 303 -4.85 16.77 3.43
CA VAL A 303 -6.00 16.22 2.71
C VAL A 303 -5.93 14.70 2.58
N CYS A 304 -4.72 14.19 2.34
CA CYS A 304 -4.45 12.77 2.33
C CYS A 304 -3.76 12.35 3.63
N THR A 305 -4.25 11.27 4.23
CA THR A 305 -3.55 10.56 5.31
C THR A 305 -2.22 10.04 4.78
N VAL A 306 -1.12 10.44 5.41
CA VAL A 306 0.23 9.98 5.10
C VAL A 306 0.75 9.11 6.24
N GLY A 307 1.46 8.05 5.89
CA GLY A 307 2.08 7.16 6.86
C GLY A 307 3.18 6.35 6.19
N ASN A 308 4.19 6.00 6.97
CA ASN A 308 5.33 5.23 6.47
C ASN A 308 5.04 3.72 6.46
N GLN A 309 3.84 3.33 6.03
CA GLN A 309 3.38 1.95 5.97
C GLN A 309 2.63 1.73 4.65
N ALA A 310 2.89 0.58 4.01
CA ALA A 310 2.14 0.20 2.81
C ALA A 310 0.67 -0.05 3.18
N GLY A 311 -0.25 0.35 2.30
CA GLY A 311 -1.69 0.19 2.51
C GLY A 311 -2.38 1.35 3.26
N VAL A 312 -1.71 2.49 3.48
CA VAL A 312 -2.36 3.68 4.07
C VAL A 312 -3.43 4.27 3.15
N THR A 313 -3.14 4.34 1.85
CA THR A 313 -4.12 4.73 0.82
C THR A 313 -4.70 3.46 0.24
N THR A 314 -5.96 3.16 0.54
CA THR A 314 -6.66 1.93 0.09
C THR A 314 -7.63 2.18 -1.05
N HIS A 315 -8.15 3.41 -1.18
CA HIS A 315 -9.18 3.76 -2.15
C HIS A 315 -8.72 4.90 -3.06
N LEU A 316 -9.23 4.88 -4.29
CA LEU A 316 -9.10 5.96 -5.23
C LEU A 316 -9.83 7.20 -4.71
N ARG A 317 -9.17 8.37 -4.73
CA ARG A 317 -9.77 9.62 -4.26
C ARG A 317 -9.48 10.75 -5.23
N GLU A 318 -10.48 11.58 -5.49
CA GLU A 318 -10.32 12.80 -6.30
C GLU A 318 -10.12 13.99 -5.36
N VAL A 319 -8.98 14.66 -5.47
CA VAL A 319 -8.59 15.84 -4.71
C VAL A 319 -8.60 17.05 -5.64
N LYS A 320 -9.53 17.98 -5.41
CA LYS A 320 -9.60 19.23 -6.17
C LYS A 320 -8.56 20.22 -5.63
N ILE A 321 -7.56 20.55 -6.44
CA ILE A 321 -6.53 21.56 -6.12
C ILE A 321 -7.00 22.94 -6.55
N ASP A 322 -7.61 23.03 -7.72
CA ASP A 322 -8.10 24.27 -8.33
C ASP A 322 -9.41 24.03 -9.08
N ASN A 323 -10.04 25.11 -9.53
CA ASN A 323 -11.17 25.03 -10.46
C ASN A 323 -10.77 24.41 -11.81
N LYS A 324 -9.50 24.57 -12.22
CA LYS A 324 -8.95 24.02 -13.47
C LYS A 324 -8.14 22.74 -13.30
N LEU A 325 -7.83 22.31 -12.06
CA LEU A 325 -6.92 21.20 -11.79
C LEU A 325 -7.45 20.29 -10.69
N LYS A 326 -7.56 19.01 -11.01
CA LYS A 326 -7.93 17.95 -10.09
C LYS A 326 -6.87 16.87 -10.09
N ILE A 327 -6.62 16.26 -8.93
CA ILE A 327 -5.66 15.17 -8.78
C ILE A 327 -6.41 13.91 -8.37
N LEU A 328 -6.09 12.79 -9.01
CA LEU A 328 -6.62 11.48 -8.67
C LEU A 328 -5.54 10.70 -7.90
N ASP A 329 -5.74 10.57 -6.58
CA ASP A 329 -4.90 9.80 -5.66
C ASP A 329 -5.24 8.32 -5.79
N SER A 330 -4.27 7.51 -6.21
CA SER A 330 -4.42 6.06 -6.31
C SER A 330 -3.68 5.32 -5.19
N PRO A 331 -4.20 4.17 -4.74
CA PRO A 331 -3.44 3.27 -3.88
C PRO A 331 -2.13 2.83 -4.57
N GLY A 332 -1.12 2.48 -3.77
CA GLY A 332 0.16 2.06 -4.32
C GLY A 332 0.05 0.72 -5.05
N ILE A 333 0.51 0.71 -6.31
CA ILE A 333 0.45 -0.48 -7.16
C ILE A 333 1.84 -1.09 -7.24
N VAL A 334 1.93 -2.38 -6.96
CA VAL A 334 3.16 -3.17 -7.07
C VAL A 334 3.04 -4.04 -8.31
N PHE A 335 4.09 -4.09 -9.14
CA PHE A 335 4.11 -4.88 -10.37
C PHE A 335 5.07 -6.07 -10.21
N PRO A 336 4.60 -7.24 -9.75
CA PRO A 336 5.50 -8.31 -9.29
C PRO A 336 6.22 -9.06 -10.42
N ASN A 337 5.77 -8.87 -11.66
CA ASN A 337 6.32 -9.55 -12.83
C ASN A 337 7.67 -8.97 -13.27
N GLU A 338 7.99 -7.74 -12.88
CA GLU A 338 9.21 -7.04 -13.30
C GLU A 338 10.32 -7.03 -12.25
N ILE A 339 10.01 -7.49 -11.04
CA ILE A 339 10.94 -7.53 -9.92
C ILE A 339 11.95 -8.65 -10.17
N ARG A 340 13.23 -8.33 -9.97
CA ARG A 340 14.32 -9.26 -10.23
C ARG A 340 14.29 -10.36 -9.17
N GLY A 341 14.61 -11.58 -9.60
CA GLY A 341 14.59 -12.76 -8.71
C GLY A 341 13.92 -13.93 -9.40
N LYS A 342 14.60 -15.07 -9.37
CA LYS A 342 14.09 -16.32 -9.97
C LYS A 342 13.04 -16.96 -9.06
N ASN A 343 13.15 -16.70 -7.75
CA ASN A 343 12.34 -17.30 -6.71
C ASN A 343 11.43 -16.28 -6.02
N ILE A 344 10.24 -16.72 -5.57
CA ILE A 344 9.26 -15.88 -4.83
C ILE A 344 9.90 -15.23 -3.59
N LYS A 345 10.80 -15.95 -2.90
CA LYS A 345 11.52 -15.43 -1.73
C LYS A 345 12.40 -14.22 -2.06
N GLU A 346 13.10 -14.25 -3.20
CA GLU A 346 13.95 -13.13 -3.65
C GLU A 346 13.10 -11.92 -4.06
N LYS A 347 11.99 -12.15 -4.76
CA LYS A 347 11.04 -11.08 -5.10
C LYS A 347 10.47 -10.42 -3.84
N ASN A 348 10.09 -11.20 -2.84
CA ASN A 348 9.61 -10.69 -1.56
C ASN A 348 10.70 -9.91 -0.80
N LEU A 349 11.96 -10.33 -0.92
CA LEU A 349 13.10 -9.63 -0.34
C LEU A 349 13.30 -8.25 -1.00
N GLU A 350 13.29 -8.17 -2.33
CA GLU A 350 13.38 -6.91 -3.07
C GLU A 350 12.21 -5.97 -2.73
N LEU A 351 10.98 -6.49 -2.72
CA LEU A 351 9.79 -5.76 -2.32
C LEU A 351 9.86 -5.22 -0.89
N SER A 352 10.49 -5.97 0.01
CA SER A 352 10.67 -5.54 1.40
C SER A 352 11.64 -4.36 1.50
N ILE A 353 12.72 -4.35 0.72
CA ILE A 353 13.68 -3.24 0.68
C ILE A 353 13.05 -1.98 0.09
N LEU A 354 12.20 -2.14 -0.91
CA LEU A 354 11.37 -1.06 -1.47
C LEU A 354 10.27 -0.58 -0.52
N ASN A 355 10.15 -1.17 0.67
CA ASN A 355 9.10 -0.87 1.64
C ASN A 355 7.69 -1.11 1.11
N CYS A 356 7.51 -2.04 0.18
CA CYS A 356 6.20 -2.35 -0.40
C CYS A 356 5.40 -3.37 0.43
N ILE A 357 6.07 -4.10 1.31
CA ILE A 357 5.45 -5.08 2.22
C ILE A 357 5.28 -4.45 3.61
N PRO A 358 4.07 -4.50 4.20
CA PRO A 358 3.86 -4.11 5.60
C PRO A 358 4.71 -4.95 6.57
N THR A 359 5.16 -4.34 7.67
CA THR A 359 6.03 -5.01 8.66
C THR A 359 5.40 -6.29 9.25
N LYS A 360 4.07 -6.37 9.32
CA LYS A 360 3.32 -7.53 9.82
C LYS A 360 3.55 -8.80 8.99
N TYR A 361 3.85 -8.65 7.69
CA TYR A 361 4.04 -9.77 6.78
C TYR A 361 5.53 -10.10 6.55
N MET A 362 6.45 -9.41 7.24
CA MET A 362 7.88 -9.68 7.18
C MET A 362 8.23 -10.87 8.08
N LYS A 363 8.48 -12.04 7.49
CA LYS A 363 8.87 -13.25 8.23
C LYS A 363 10.31 -13.16 8.75
N ASP A 364 11.25 -12.84 7.87
CA ASP A 364 12.70 -12.88 8.15
C ASP A 364 13.38 -11.51 7.98
N PRO A 365 13.23 -10.58 8.94
CA PRO A 365 13.78 -9.22 8.83
C PRO A 365 15.32 -9.19 8.79
N GLU A 366 15.99 -10.20 9.37
CA GLU A 366 17.45 -10.31 9.36
C GLU A 366 18.01 -10.48 7.96
N VAL A 367 17.33 -11.26 7.11
CA VAL A 367 17.72 -11.46 5.70
C VAL A 367 17.54 -10.18 4.90
N ILE A 368 16.48 -9.42 5.20
CA ILE A 368 16.24 -8.09 4.59
C ILE A 368 17.35 -7.12 4.98
N VAL A 369 17.76 -7.10 6.25
CA VAL A 369 18.89 -6.28 6.71
C VAL A 369 20.20 -6.70 6.03
N LYS A 370 20.49 -8.01 5.94
CA LYS A 370 21.67 -8.50 5.21
C LYS A 370 21.72 -7.99 3.78
N LYS A 371 20.59 -8.04 3.07
CA LYS A 371 20.49 -7.55 1.68
C LYS A 371 20.63 -6.02 1.60
N LEU A 372 20.09 -5.27 2.56
CA LEU A 372 20.30 -3.83 2.67
C LEU A 372 21.79 -3.50 2.87
N LEU A 373 22.49 -4.22 3.77
CA LEU A 373 23.93 -4.06 3.99
C LEU A 373 24.74 -4.38 2.74
N THR A 374 24.34 -5.41 1.97
CA THR A 374 24.96 -5.74 0.68
C THR A 374 24.82 -4.59 -0.33
N LYS A 375 23.71 -3.84 -0.29
CA LYS A 375 23.51 -2.69 -1.18
C LYS A 375 24.42 -1.53 -0.78
N ILE A 376 24.51 -1.25 0.52
CA ILE A 376 25.35 -0.18 1.08
C ILE A 376 26.84 -0.48 0.85
N SER A 377 27.28 -1.74 0.97
CA SER A 377 28.68 -2.13 0.80
C SER A 377 29.26 -1.89 -0.61
N ASN A 378 28.42 -1.62 -1.61
CA ASN A 378 28.89 -1.33 -2.96
C ASN A 378 29.46 0.09 -3.13
N ASN A 379 29.29 0.97 -2.14
CA ASN A 379 29.75 2.35 -2.20
C ASN A 379 30.39 2.77 -0.86
N ASP A 380 31.68 3.09 -0.90
CA ASP A 380 32.47 3.45 0.29
C ASP A 380 31.95 4.71 1.01
N GLU A 381 31.38 5.67 0.26
CA GLU A 381 30.75 6.87 0.82
C GLU A 381 29.53 6.48 1.66
N GLN A 382 28.66 5.61 1.12
CA GLN A 382 27.48 5.12 1.85
C GLN A 382 27.88 4.30 3.08
N VAL A 383 28.93 3.49 2.98
CA VAL A 383 29.47 2.71 4.12
C VAL A 383 29.94 3.63 5.24
N THR A 384 30.62 4.73 4.90
CA THR A 384 31.14 5.69 5.89
C THR A 384 29.98 6.38 6.60
N ILE A 385 29.03 6.96 5.85
CA ILE A 385 27.82 7.59 6.39
C ILE A 385 27.02 6.63 7.28
N PHE A 386 26.90 5.36 6.85
CA PHE A 386 26.19 4.34 7.61
C PHE A 386 26.87 4.00 8.94
N LYS A 387 28.21 3.87 8.94
CA LYS A 387 28.99 3.59 10.16
C LYS A 387 28.91 4.75 11.14
N ASP A 388 29.00 5.98 10.64
CA ASP A 388 28.89 7.20 11.44
C ASP A 388 27.50 7.34 12.06
N TYR A 389 26.43 7.05 11.30
CA TYR A 389 25.06 7.14 11.82
C TYR A 389 24.79 6.19 13.00
N TYR A 390 25.40 5.01 12.99
CA TYR A 390 25.22 3.98 14.02
C TYR A 390 26.32 3.97 15.08
N ASP A 391 27.31 4.87 14.99
CA ASP A 391 28.51 4.90 15.83
C ASP A 391 29.20 3.52 15.91
N LEU A 392 29.34 2.84 14.76
CA LEU A 392 29.79 1.45 14.74
C LEU A 392 31.27 1.32 15.12
N PRO A 393 31.63 0.42 16.07
CA PRO A 393 33.02 0.10 16.33
C PRO A 393 33.65 -0.63 15.13
N PRO A 394 34.99 -0.69 15.04
CA PRO A 394 35.66 -1.54 14.06
C PRO A 394 35.28 -3.00 14.26
N ILE A 395 34.54 -3.58 13.31
CA ILE A 395 34.16 -5.00 13.33
C ILE A 395 35.16 -5.77 12.44
N PRO A 396 36.04 -6.61 13.00
CA PRO A 396 37.06 -7.32 12.24
C PRO A 396 36.45 -8.57 11.59
N THR A 397 35.66 -8.39 10.53
CA THR A 397 35.10 -9.53 9.81
C THR A 397 34.91 -9.25 8.33
N SER A 398 35.41 -10.15 7.49
CA SER A 398 35.26 -10.09 6.03
C SER A 398 33.97 -10.76 5.53
N ASP A 399 33.38 -11.64 6.33
CA ASP A 399 32.13 -12.32 6.02
C ASP A 399 30.91 -11.43 6.34
N LEU A 400 30.02 -11.26 5.35
CA LEU A 400 28.81 -10.45 5.47
C LEU A 400 27.82 -11.04 6.48
N ASP A 401 27.74 -12.37 6.59
CA ASP A 401 26.82 -13.01 7.55
C ASP A 401 27.24 -12.75 9.00
N MET A 402 28.52 -12.94 9.30
CA MET A 402 29.07 -12.59 10.59
C MET A 402 28.99 -11.08 10.86
N PHE A 403 29.31 -10.23 9.87
CA PHE A 403 29.18 -8.78 10.01
C PHE A 403 27.74 -8.38 10.36
N THR A 404 26.75 -8.93 9.66
CA THR A 404 25.33 -8.66 9.91
C THR A 404 24.94 -9.06 11.34
N LYS A 405 25.40 -10.21 11.83
CA LYS A 405 25.17 -10.65 13.21
C LYS A 405 25.82 -9.70 14.22
N HIS A 406 27.10 -9.36 14.05
CA HIS A 406 27.81 -8.45 14.95
C HIS A 406 27.18 -7.04 14.97
N PHE A 407 26.77 -6.55 13.80
CA PHE A 407 26.01 -5.32 13.66
C PHE A 407 24.70 -5.37 14.45
N LEU A 408 23.88 -6.41 14.26
CA LEU A 408 22.62 -6.56 15.01
C LEU A 408 22.85 -6.71 16.51
N ILE A 409 23.90 -7.41 16.96
CA ILE A 409 24.28 -7.48 18.37
C ILE A 409 24.59 -6.08 18.91
N HIS A 410 25.38 -5.30 18.20
CA HIS A 410 25.76 -3.94 18.62
C HIS A 410 24.52 -3.04 18.77
N ILE A 411 23.67 -2.98 17.74
CA ILE A 411 22.45 -2.16 17.77
C ILE A 411 21.45 -2.64 18.82
N SER A 412 21.34 -3.96 19.02
CA SER A 412 20.45 -4.50 20.06
C SER A 412 20.85 -4.03 21.45
N ARG A 413 22.16 -3.95 21.74
CA ARG A 413 22.70 -3.47 23.01
C ARG A 413 22.53 -1.96 23.16
N GLN A 414 22.90 -1.21 22.14
CA GLN A 414 22.79 0.26 22.11
C GLN A 414 21.33 0.71 22.32
N ARG A 415 20.36 -0.01 21.74
CA ARG A 415 18.92 0.34 21.81
C ARG A 415 18.13 -0.44 22.86
N GLY A 416 18.80 -1.25 23.71
CA GLY A 416 18.14 -2.01 24.76
C GLY A 416 17.16 -3.10 24.27
N ARG A 417 17.32 -3.60 23.04
CA ARG A 417 16.51 -4.70 22.48
C ARG A 417 17.06 -6.06 22.89
N ILE A 418 17.02 -6.30 24.18
CA ILE A 418 17.59 -7.48 24.81
C ILE A 418 16.45 -8.31 25.38
N GLY A 419 16.47 -9.62 25.13
CA GLY A 419 15.54 -10.60 25.67
C GLY A 419 15.92 -11.06 27.07
N LYS A 420 15.22 -12.09 27.54
CA LYS A 420 15.51 -12.73 28.84
C LYS A 420 16.94 -13.29 28.84
N GLY A 421 17.65 -13.15 29.96
CA GLY A 421 19.01 -13.66 30.10
C GLY A 421 20.09 -12.87 29.34
N GLY A 422 19.80 -11.62 28.92
CA GLY A 422 20.81 -10.78 28.25
C GLY A 422 21.01 -11.10 26.76
N VAL A 423 20.17 -11.96 26.17
CA VAL A 423 20.28 -12.40 24.78
C VAL A 423 19.74 -11.32 23.82
N PRO A 424 20.52 -10.82 22.85
CA PRO A 424 20.05 -9.93 21.79
C PRO A 424 18.80 -10.43 21.07
N ASN A 425 17.78 -9.58 20.92
CA ASN A 425 16.62 -9.90 20.08
C ASN A 425 16.87 -9.41 18.65
N PHE A 426 17.33 -10.32 17.78
CA PHE A 426 17.67 -10.00 16.39
C PHE A 426 16.46 -9.58 15.56
N HIS A 427 15.33 -10.28 15.69
CA HIS A 427 14.11 -9.94 14.95
C HIS A 427 13.64 -8.50 15.23
N SER A 428 13.48 -8.13 16.50
CA SER A 428 13.03 -6.78 16.89
C SER A 428 14.06 -5.70 16.50
N THR A 429 15.35 -6.02 16.59
CA THR A 429 16.42 -5.12 16.18
C THR A 429 16.42 -4.90 14.67
N ALA A 430 16.29 -5.98 13.89
CA ALA A 430 16.23 -5.90 12.44
C ALA A 430 15.00 -5.10 11.96
N VAL A 431 13.81 -5.33 12.53
CA VAL A 431 12.62 -4.50 12.23
C VAL A 431 12.87 -3.02 12.49
N SER A 432 13.60 -2.68 13.54
CA SER A 432 13.96 -1.29 13.79
C SER A 432 14.94 -0.69 12.81
N VAL A 433 15.95 -1.46 12.38
CA VAL A 433 16.90 -1.01 11.35
C VAL A 433 16.15 -0.76 10.04
N LEU A 434 15.19 -1.63 9.70
CA LEU A 434 14.32 -1.46 8.55
C LEU A 434 13.39 -0.24 8.68
N ASN A 435 12.92 0.08 9.88
CA ASN A 435 12.19 1.32 10.12
C ASN A 435 13.09 2.55 9.92
N ASP A 436 14.35 2.52 10.36
CA ASP A 436 15.29 3.62 10.09
C ASP A 436 15.61 3.78 8.60
N TRP A 437 15.70 2.68 7.85
CA TRP A 437 15.79 2.70 6.39
C TRP A 437 14.56 3.35 5.75
N ARG A 438 13.38 2.99 6.25
CA ARG A 438 12.12 3.52 5.73
C ARG A 438 11.94 4.99 6.06
N ASP A 439 12.36 5.38 7.25
CA ASP A 439 12.43 6.76 7.73
C ASP A 439 13.62 7.51 7.11
N GLY A 440 14.31 6.98 6.09
CA GLY A 440 15.37 7.71 5.39
C GLY A 440 16.56 8.15 6.28
N LYS A 441 16.71 7.58 7.48
CA LYS A 441 17.87 7.86 8.37
C LYS A 441 19.12 7.14 7.87
N ILE A 442 18.91 5.97 7.28
CA ILE A 442 19.96 5.28 6.52
C ILE A 442 19.92 5.82 5.09
N LEU A 443 21.00 6.49 4.71
CA LEU A 443 21.17 7.04 3.36
C LEU A 443 21.79 5.97 2.46
N SER A 444 21.09 5.61 1.39
CA SER A 444 21.59 4.71 0.36
C SER A 444 20.93 5.05 -0.97
N TRP A 445 21.72 5.01 -2.03
CA TRP A 445 21.29 5.29 -3.40
C TRP A 445 21.90 4.27 -4.37
N SER A 446 21.20 3.99 -5.46
CA SER A 446 21.73 3.23 -6.60
C SER A 446 22.18 4.17 -7.70
N LEU A 447 23.02 3.65 -8.59
CA LEU A 447 23.41 4.31 -9.83
C LEU A 447 22.81 3.55 -11.02
N PRO A 448 22.53 4.22 -12.16
CA PRO A 448 22.06 3.53 -13.35
C PRO A 448 23.14 2.57 -13.88
N LYS A 449 22.78 1.62 -14.74
CA LYS A 449 23.78 0.65 -15.25
C LYS A 449 24.80 1.27 -16.21
N ASN A 450 24.43 2.35 -16.89
CA ASN A 450 25.21 2.96 -17.97
C ASN A 450 25.96 4.24 -17.51
N ILE A 451 26.54 4.22 -16.32
CA ILE A 451 27.15 5.42 -15.69
C ILE A 451 28.22 6.04 -16.58
N ALA A 452 29.13 5.24 -17.15
CA ALA A 452 30.26 5.74 -17.91
C ALA A 452 29.81 6.66 -19.06
N THR A 453 28.85 6.20 -19.88
CA THR A 453 28.30 6.97 -21.00
C THR A 453 27.55 8.23 -20.55
N LEU A 454 26.90 8.17 -19.38
CA LEU A 454 26.13 9.30 -18.85
C LEU A 454 27.03 10.37 -18.21
N GLN A 455 28.14 9.97 -17.59
CA GLN A 455 29.12 10.90 -17.02
C GLN A 455 29.82 11.68 -18.13
N ASP A 456 30.18 11.02 -19.23
CA ASP A 456 30.73 11.69 -20.42
C ASP A 456 29.73 12.71 -20.99
N ALA A 457 28.45 12.33 -21.12
CA ALA A 457 27.41 13.23 -21.59
C ALA A 457 27.19 14.45 -20.68
N LEU A 458 27.27 14.28 -19.36
CA LEU A 458 27.17 15.38 -18.39
C LEU A 458 28.37 16.32 -18.45
N LEU A 459 29.58 15.77 -18.60
CA LEU A 459 30.80 16.57 -18.77
C LEU A 459 30.76 17.38 -20.08
N ASP A 460 30.22 16.81 -21.14
CA ASP A 460 30.06 17.50 -22.42
C ASP A 460 28.95 18.55 -22.38
N GLN A 461 27.85 18.32 -21.65
CA GLN A 461 26.82 19.34 -21.38
C GLN A 461 27.39 20.53 -20.62
N GLN A 462 28.16 20.30 -19.55
CA GLN A 462 28.81 21.36 -18.77
C GLN A 462 29.84 22.15 -19.59
N LYS A 463 30.60 21.50 -20.48
CA LYS A 463 31.49 22.17 -21.44
C LYS A 463 30.70 23.01 -22.44
N THR A 464 29.59 22.49 -22.94
CA THR A 464 28.75 23.21 -23.92
C THR A 464 28.03 24.40 -23.28
N GLU A 465 27.62 24.32 -22.02
CA GLU A 465 27.03 25.43 -21.26
C GLU A 465 28.04 26.49 -20.87
N SER A 466 29.25 26.10 -20.48
CA SER A 466 30.35 27.04 -20.24
C SER A 466 30.82 27.71 -21.54
N GLU A 467 30.81 27.01 -22.69
CA GLU A 467 31.03 27.60 -24.01
C GLU A 467 29.88 28.51 -24.48
N LYS A 468 28.62 28.18 -24.16
CA LYS A 468 27.45 29.04 -24.43
C LYS A 468 27.48 30.30 -23.56
N GLN A 469 27.81 30.20 -22.28
CA GLN A 469 28.00 31.36 -21.40
C GLN A 469 29.20 32.23 -21.85
N ALA A 470 30.26 31.63 -22.39
CA ALA A 470 31.37 32.37 -23.00
C ALA A 470 31.02 33.02 -24.34
N LYS A 471 30.10 32.44 -25.14
CA LYS A 471 29.64 32.99 -26.44
C LYS A 471 28.54 34.04 -26.33
N VAL A 472 27.87 34.20 -25.18
CA VAL A 472 26.91 35.31 -24.96
C VAL A 472 27.62 36.68 -24.87
N ALA A 473 28.95 36.72 -24.82
CA ALA A 473 29.76 37.95 -24.94
C ALA A 473 30.27 38.28 -26.36
N GLY A 474 29.85 37.57 -27.42
CA GLY A 474 30.32 37.84 -28.78
C GLY A 474 29.39 37.33 -29.90
N ASN A 475 29.04 38.22 -30.83
CA ASN A 475 28.11 37.99 -31.93
C ASN A 475 28.41 36.79 -32.88
N SER A 476 27.35 36.05 -33.18
CA SER A 476 26.83 35.62 -34.50
C SER A 476 27.43 34.45 -35.35
N VAL A 477 26.49 33.57 -35.76
CA VAL A 477 26.34 32.69 -36.96
C VAL A 477 27.15 31.38 -37.12
N GLY A 478 26.42 30.26 -37.28
CA GLY A 478 26.81 29.18 -38.23
C GLY A 478 26.59 27.71 -37.83
N ALA A 479 25.52 27.09 -38.35
CA ALA A 479 25.27 25.67 -38.73
C ALA A 479 25.51 24.51 -37.72
N THR A 480 24.48 23.83 -37.22
CA THR A 480 23.67 22.70 -37.77
C THR A 480 24.17 21.31 -37.33
N THR A 481 23.47 20.72 -36.37
CA THR A 481 23.20 19.26 -36.35
C THR A 481 21.80 19.05 -35.77
N VAL A 482 20.93 18.45 -36.57
CA VAL A 482 19.52 18.19 -36.28
C VAL A 482 19.42 17.04 -35.28
N VAL A 483 19.14 17.36 -34.02
CA VAL A 483 18.56 16.44 -33.04
C VAL A 483 17.12 16.90 -32.85
N VAL A 484 16.20 15.93 -32.84
CA VAL A 484 14.74 16.09 -32.86
C VAL A 484 14.28 17.16 -31.88
N ASN A 485 13.78 18.29 -32.42
CA ASN A 485 13.49 19.52 -31.68
C ASN A 485 12.00 19.74 -31.35
N ASP A 486 11.15 18.75 -31.60
CA ASP A 486 9.76 18.83 -31.17
C ASP A 486 9.56 17.95 -29.94
N PHE A 487 9.27 18.60 -28.82
CA PHE A 487 9.08 18.08 -27.46
C PHE A 487 10.32 17.99 -26.57
N THR A 488 10.77 19.12 -26.04
CA THR A 488 10.80 19.47 -24.59
C THR A 488 11.66 20.71 -24.39
N GLN A 489 11.15 21.78 -23.77
CA GLN A 489 12.04 22.61 -22.95
C GLN A 489 12.39 21.74 -21.74
N GLU A 490 13.63 21.24 -21.70
CA GLU A 490 14.18 20.51 -20.57
C GLU A 490 13.90 21.29 -19.28
N PHE A 491 13.51 20.58 -18.22
CA PHE A 491 13.36 21.20 -16.90
C PHE A 491 14.77 21.51 -16.37
N ASP A 492 15.21 22.75 -16.61
CA ASP A 492 16.54 23.23 -16.25
C ASP A 492 16.69 23.32 -14.72
N LEU A 493 17.51 22.42 -14.18
CA LEU A 493 17.87 22.39 -12.76
C LEU A 493 18.68 23.61 -12.35
N ASP A 494 19.53 24.12 -13.24
CA ASP A 494 20.39 25.25 -12.91
C ASP A 494 19.57 26.53 -12.91
N ALA A 495 18.54 26.66 -13.76
CA ALA A 495 17.49 27.66 -13.58
C ALA A 495 16.71 27.45 -12.28
N LEU A 496 16.40 26.21 -11.88
CA LEU A 496 15.75 25.92 -10.60
C LEU A 496 16.58 26.37 -9.39
N PHE A 497 17.86 26.04 -9.37
CA PHE A 497 18.78 26.40 -8.31
C PHE A 497 19.14 27.89 -8.35
N ALA A 498 19.28 28.50 -9.52
CA ALA A 498 19.51 29.93 -9.68
C ALA A 498 18.30 30.77 -9.23
N ASP A 499 17.07 30.37 -9.57
CA ASP A 499 15.85 31.01 -9.06
C ASP A 499 15.77 30.96 -7.52
N LEU A 500 16.19 29.82 -6.94
CA LEU A 500 16.24 29.61 -5.49
C LEU A 500 17.33 30.45 -4.82
N ASP A 501 18.54 30.48 -5.39
CA ASP A 501 19.65 31.27 -4.89
C ASP A 501 19.33 32.79 -5.00
N ASN A 502 18.62 33.21 -6.05
CA ASN A 502 18.11 34.58 -6.20
C ASN A 502 16.95 34.92 -5.24
N ALA A 503 16.12 33.95 -4.87
CA ALA A 503 15.05 34.16 -3.89
C ALA A 503 15.60 34.26 -2.45
N ILE A 504 16.71 33.59 -2.16
CA ILE A 504 17.41 33.63 -0.86
C ILE A 504 18.25 34.90 -0.71
N SER A 505 18.83 35.44 -1.79
CA SER A 505 19.61 36.68 -1.75
C SER A 505 18.76 37.95 -1.66
N ASN A 506 17.45 37.85 -1.94
CA ASN A 506 16.48 38.94 -1.84
C ASN A 506 15.66 38.92 -0.53
N GLN A 507 16.01 38.05 0.43
CA GLN A 507 15.55 38.07 1.83
C GLN A 507 16.71 38.48 2.74
#